data_AF-M3HND1-F1
#
_entry.id   AF-M3HND1-F1
#
_cell.length_a   1.000
_cell.length_b   1.000
_cell.length_c   1.000
_cell.angle_alpha   90.00
_cell.angle_beta   90.00
_cell.angle_gamma   90.00
#
_symmetry.space_group_name_H-M   'P 1'
#
loop_
_entity.id
_entity.type
_entity.pdbx_description
1 polymer ?
#
loop_
_entity_poly.entity_id
_entity_poly.type
_entity_poly.pdbx_seq_one_letter_code
_entity_poly.pdbx_strand_id
1 'polypeptide(L)'
;MSQEITLGNIKIGGNNPIFIIAEAGLNHGGDLNLALRMIDEAADAKANAIKFQAYNSEERFGENKEAVNLVKPAEFGKKEFLLLKERS
;
A
#
# COMPACT_ATOMS: atom_id res chain seq x y z
N MET A 1 -2.23 9.58 -27.41
CA MET A 1 -2.86 8.51 -26.60
C MET A 1 -1.74 7.68 -25.99
N SER A 2 -1.74 7.43 -24.69
CA SER A 2 -0.76 6.52 -24.08
C SER A 2 -1.08 5.06 -24.45
N GLN A 3 -0.09 4.18 -24.33
CA GLN A 3 -0.31 2.73 -24.45
C GLN A 3 -1.17 2.23 -23.28
N GLU A 4 -2.11 1.33 -23.56
CA GLU A 4 -3.00 0.74 -22.55
C GLU A 4 -2.34 -0.48 -21.88
N ILE A 5 -2.52 -0.61 -20.57
CA ILE A 5 -2.20 -1.82 -19.79
C ILE A 5 -3.50 -2.38 -19.22
N THR A 6 -3.69 -3.70 -19.33
CA THR A 6 -4.81 -4.42 -18.72
C THR A 6 -4.32 -5.22 -17.51
N LEU A 7 -4.87 -4.94 -16.33
CA LEU A 7 -4.59 -5.63 -15.06
C LEU A 7 -5.88 -6.30 -14.57
N GLY A 8 -6.02 -7.60 -14.81
CA GLY A 8 -7.28 -8.31 -14.57
C GLY A 8 -8.41 -7.69 -15.38
N ASN A 9 -9.41 -7.10 -14.70
CA ASN A 9 -10.55 -6.44 -15.34
C ASN A 9 -10.39 -4.90 -15.45
N ILE A 10 -9.23 -4.36 -15.07
CA ILE A 10 -8.96 -2.92 -15.07
C ILE A 10 -8.07 -2.55 -16.26
N LYS A 11 -8.39 -1.43 -16.92
CA LYS A 11 -7.57 -0.84 -17.99
C LYS A 11 -6.99 0.50 -17.53
N ILE A 12 -5.70 0.71 -17.76
CA ILE A 12 -4.96 1.91 -17.38
C ILE A 12 -4.30 2.51 -18.63
N GLY A 13 -4.40 3.83 -18.80
CA GLY A 13 -3.89 4.55 -19.97
C GLY A 13 -4.92 4.67 -21.10
N GLY A 14 -4.48 5.14 -22.27
CA GLY A 14 -5.36 5.37 -23.41
C GLY A 14 -6.45 6.41 -23.09
N ASN A 15 -7.71 6.01 -23.29
CA ASN A 15 -8.93 6.81 -23.02
C ASN A 15 -9.70 6.34 -21.77
N ASN A 16 -9.10 5.48 -20.94
CA ASN A 16 -9.77 4.97 -19.75
C ASN A 16 -9.81 6.03 -18.63
N PRO A 17 -10.70 5.88 -17.63
CA PRO A 17 -10.69 6.72 -16.43
C PRO A 17 -9.32 6.76 -15.74
N ILE A 18 -9.06 7.84 -15.02
CA ILE A 18 -7.86 7.96 -14.19
C ILE A 18 -7.86 6.84 -13.14
N PHE A 19 -6.75 6.13 -13.04
CA PHE A 19 -6.54 5.11 -12.02
C PHE A 19 -5.93 5.74 -10.76
N ILE A 20 -6.70 5.80 -9.67
CA ILE A 20 -6.35 6.42 -8.41
C ILE A 20 -5.87 5.36 -7.43
N ILE A 21 -4.66 5.54 -6.90
CA ILE A 21 -4.06 4.68 -5.88
C ILE A 21 -4.02 5.46 -4.56
N ALA A 22 -4.69 4.93 -3.54
CA ALA A 22 -4.55 5.39 -2.16
C ALA A 22 -3.25 4.80 -1.56
N GLU A 23 -2.24 5.64 -1.35
CA GLU A 23 -1.00 5.20 -0.70
C GLU A 23 -1.18 5.17 0.82
N ALA A 24 -1.32 3.96 1.39
CA ALA A 24 -1.30 3.79 2.84
C ALA A 24 0.11 4.00 3.40
N GLY A 25 1.13 3.63 2.63
CA GLY A 25 2.52 3.86 2.96
C GLY A 25 2.90 3.21 4.29
N LEU A 26 3.39 4.03 5.22
CA LEU A 26 3.72 3.64 6.61
C LEU A 26 2.76 4.26 7.63
N ASN A 27 1.68 4.91 7.18
CA ASN A 27 0.81 5.74 8.03
C ASN A 27 0.03 4.93 9.07
N HIS A 28 -0.04 3.60 8.90
CA HIS A 28 -0.62 2.69 9.89
C HIS A 28 0.31 2.49 11.11
N GLY A 29 1.59 2.85 11.04
CA GLY A 29 2.52 2.78 12.18
C GLY A 29 2.73 1.38 12.76
N GLY A 30 2.35 0.32 12.03
CA GLY A 30 2.38 -1.07 12.49
C GLY A 30 1.05 -1.59 13.06
N ASP A 31 0.04 -0.75 13.18
CA ASP A 31 -1.29 -1.16 13.65
C ASP A 31 -2.08 -1.82 12.50
N LEU A 32 -2.29 -3.14 12.61
CA LEU A 32 -3.04 -3.92 11.63
C LEU A 32 -4.51 -3.51 11.57
N ASN A 33 -5.15 -3.14 12.69
CA ASN A 33 -6.55 -2.74 12.68
C ASN A 33 -6.71 -1.37 11.99
N LEU A 34 -5.78 -0.45 12.24
CA LEU A 34 -5.73 0.82 11.51
C LEU A 34 -5.51 0.58 10.01
N ALA A 35 -4.59 -0.30 9.63
CA ALA A 35 -4.35 -0.66 8.23
C ALA A 35 -5.60 -1.26 7.56
N LEU A 36 -6.34 -2.14 8.24
CA LEU A 36 -7.61 -2.70 7.75
C LEU A 36 -8.67 -1.59 7.57
N ARG A 37 -8.78 -0.68 8.53
CA ARG A 37 -9.68 0.48 8.42
C ARG A 37 -9.32 1.39 7.24
N MET A 38 -8.03 1.58 6.96
CA MET A 38 -7.59 2.35 5.79
C MET A 38 -8.03 1.71 4.47
N ILE A 39 -8.09 0.37 4.39
CA ILE A 39 -8.65 -0.34 3.23
C ILE A 39 -10.13 -0.02 3.08
N ASP A 40 -10.89 -0.12 4.19
CA ASP A 40 -12.32 0.15 4.20
C ASP A 40 -12.61 1.60 3.74
N GLU A 41 -11.88 2.60 4.28
CA GLU A 41 -12.05 4.00 3.90
C GLU A 41 -11.61 4.31 2.45
N ALA A 42 -10.56 3.64 1.93
CA ALA A 42 -10.15 3.78 0.54
C ALA A 42 -11.20 3.21 -0.43
N ALA A 43 -11.82 2.09 -0.09
CA ALA A 43 -12.90 1.48 -0.86
C ALA A 43 -14.17 2.36 -0.85
N ASP A 44 -14.54 2.93 0.30
CA ASP A 44 -15.65 3.86 0.44
C ASP A 44 -15.44 5.14 -0.39
N ALA A 45 -14.20 5.64 -0.41
CA ALA A 45 -13.78 6.76 -1.23
C ALA A 45 -13.68 6.45 -2.75
N LYS A 46 -13.95 5.20 -3.16
CA LYS A 46 -13.87 4.73 -4.56
C LYS A 46 -12.46 4.84 -5.18
N ALA A 47 -11.42 4.72 -4.36
CA ALA A 47 -10.07 4.51 -4.88
C ALA A 47 -10.02 3.20 -5.68
N ASN A 48 -9.21 3.15 -6.74
CA ASN A 48 -9.11 1.95 -7.57
C ASN A 48 -8.17 0.90 -6.96
N ALA A 49 -7.22 1.33 -6.12
CA ALA A 49 -6.35 0.46 -5.36
C ALA A 49 -5.89 1.16 -4.07
N ILE A 50 -5.49 0.36 -3.09
CA ILE A 50 -4.73 0.79 -1.92
C ILE A 50 -3.36 0.12 -1.95
N LYS A 51 -2.29 0.86 -1.63
CA LYS A 51 -0.91 0.35 -1.67
C LYS A 51 -0.22 0.47 -0.31
N PHE A 52 0.40 -0.62 0.10
CA PHE A 52 1.25 -0.73 1.29
C PHE A 52 2.72 -0.96 0.90
N GLN A 53 3.63 -0.81 1.85
CA GLN A 53 5.08 -0.96 1.62
C GLN A 53 5.60 -2.23 2.30
N ALA A 54 6.18 -3.15 1.54
CA ALA A 54 6.92 -4.29 2.06
C ALA A 54 8.42 -3.98 2.00
N TYR A 55 9.11 -3.99 3.13
CA TYR A 55 10.53 -3.64 3.24
C TYR A 55 11.14 -4.25 4.51
N ASN A 56 12.47 -4.29 4.55
CA ASN A 56 13.23 -4.45 5.78
C ASN A 56 13.91 -3.11 6.10
N SER A 57 13.76 -2.58 7.32
CA SER A 57 14.23 -1.24 7.68
C SER A 57 15.74 -1.13 7.61
N GLU A 58 16.46 -2.15 8.08
CA GLU A 58 17.93 -2.14 8.06
C GLU A 58 18.47 -2.17 6.63
N GLU A 59 17.88 -2.97 5.74
CA GLU A 59 18.25 -2.97 4.32
C GLU A 59 17.94 -1.63 3.65
N ARG A 60 16.77 -1.05 3.95
CA ARG A 60 16.32 0.19 3.32
C ARG A 60 17.09 1.43 3.75
N PHE A 61 17.53 1.48 5.01
CA PHE A 61 18.13 2.69 5.61
C PHE A 61 19.58 2.51 6.07
N GLY A 62 20.13 1.30 6.00
CA GLY A 62 21.52 1.00 6.34
C GLY A 62 21.89 1.45 7.76
N GLU A 63 22.97 2.23 7.87
CA GLU A 63 23.50 2.71 9.15
C GLU A 63 22.72 3.89 9.75
N ASN A 64 21.70 4.43 9.05
CA ASN A 64 20.88 5.52 9.56
C ASN A 64 19.90 5.02 10.64
N LYS A 65 20.40 4.94 11.89
CA LYS A 65 19.65 4.45 13.04
C LYS A 65 18.38 5.26 13.33
N GLU A 66 18.39 6.57 13.07
CA GLU A 66 17.20 7.41 13.26
C GLU A 66 16.08 6.98 12.31
N ALA A 67 16.39 6.83 11.04
CA ALA A 67 15.43 6.37 10.03
C ALA A 67 14.95 4.94 10.30
N VAL A 68 15.87 4.02 10.63
CA VAL A 68 15.51 2.64 11.00
C VAL A 68 14.54 2.64 12.17
N ASN A 69 14.85 3.35 13.26
CA ASN A 69 14.01 3.38 14.45
C ASN A 69 12.63 4.00 14.18
N LEU A 70 12.55 4.98 13.28
CA LEU A 70 11.29 5.62 12.90
C LEU A 70 10.36 4.65 12.17
N VAL A 71 10.89 3.85 11.24
CA VAL A 71 10.06 3.02 10.35
C VAL A 71 9.88 1.59 10.84
N LYS A 72 10.78 1.08 11.69
CA LYS A 72 10.75 -0.30 12.20
C LYS A 72 9.37 -0.74 12.72
N PRO A 73 8.64 0.08 13.50
CA PRO A 73 7.32 -0.32 13.99
C PRO A 73 6.30 -0.54 12.87
N ALA A 74 6.45 0.14 11.73
CA ALA A 74 5.56 0.04 10.59
C ALA A 74 5.90 -1.10 9.61
N GLU A 75 6.87 -1.96 9.93
CA GLU A 75 7.12 -3.16 9.13
C GLU A 75 5.99 -4.17 9.29
N PHE A 76 5.43 -4.63 8.16
CA PHE A 76 4.55 -5.80 8.12
C PHE A 76 5.25 -7.00 7.51
N GLY A 77 4.97 -8.17 8.09
CA GLY A 77 5.42 -9.45 7.58
C GLY A 77 4.40 -10.07 6.62
N LYS A 78 4.72 -11.28 6.17
CA LYS A 78 3.86 -12.04 5.24
C LYS A 78 2.45 -12.28 5.80
N LYS A 79 2.32 -12.51 7.11
CA LYS A 79 1.03 -12.84 7.74
C LYS A 79 0.06 -11.65 7.64
N GLU A 80 0.57 -10.46 7.95
CA GLU A 80 -0.17 -9.21 7.90
C GLU A 80 -0.57 -8.89 6.46
N PHE A 81 0.35 -9.01 5.49
CA PHE A 81 0.01 -8.80 4.08
C PHE A 81 -1.05 -9.76 3.53
N LEU A 82 -1.07 -11.01 3.99
CA LEU A 82 -2.11 -11.95 3.59
C LEU A 82 -3.49 -11.51 4.10
N LEU A 83 -3.57 -11.01 5.34
CA LEU A 83 -4.80 -10.47 5.91
C LEU A 83 -5.25 -9.17 5.21
N LEU A 84 -4.31 -8.26 4.93
CA LEU A 84 -4.59 -7.03 4.18
C LEU A 84 -5.12 -7.35 2.77
N LYS A 85 -4.52 -8.32 2.08
CA LYS A 85 -4.94 -8.74 0.74
C LYS A 85 -6.30 -9.46 0.74
N GLU A 86 -6.64 -10.19 1.80
CA GLU A 86 -7.95 -10.84 1.91
C GLU A 86 -9.08 -9.84 2.12
N ARG A 87 -8.80 -8.70 2.75
CA ARG A 87 -9.78 -7.61 2.95
C ARG A 87 -10.01 -6.76 1.69
N SER A 88 -8.96 -6.53 0.89
CA SER A 88 -9.00 -5.69 -0.32
C SER A 88 -9.70 -6.35 -1.50
#